data_AF-A0A923YYR7-F1
#
_entry.id   AF-A0A923YYR7-F1
#
_cell.length_a   1.000
_cell.length_b   1.000
_cell.length_c   1.000
_cell.angle_alpha   90.00
_cell.angle_beta   90.00
_cell.angle_gamma   90.00
#
_symmetry.space_group_name_H-M   'P 1'
#
loop_
_entity.id
_entity.type
_entity.pdbx_description
1 polymer ?
#
loop_
_entity_poly.entity_id
_entity_poly.type
_entity_poly.pdbx_seq_one_letter_code
_entity_poly.pdbx_strand_id
1 'polypeptide(L)' 'ANRIAKARNIAEEKVLNLIKQNTVAPLFGCLGTEKINVLHLNIELDKLN' A
#
# COMPACT_ATOMS: atom_id res chain seq x y z
N ALA A 1 -2.83 2.22 8.77
CA ALA A 1 -2.53 3.40 7.94
C ALA A 1 -2.19 4.62 8.80
N ASN A 2 -3.04 4.97 9.78
CA ASN A 2 -2.87 6.10 10.71
C ASN A 2 -1.43 6.36 11.24
N ARG A 3 -0.69 5.35 11.72
CA ARG A 3 0.70 5.53 12.20
C ARG A 3 1.66 6.04 11.12
N ILE A 4 1.54 5.51 9.89
CA ILE A 4 2.40 5.86 8.76
C ILE A 4 2.04 7.26 8.24
N ALA A 5 0.74 7.55 8.17
CA ALA A 5 0.21 8.86 7.82
C ALA A 5 0.76 9.96 8.75
N LYS A 6 0.69 9.72 10.08
CA LYS A 6 1.21 10.64 11.09
C LYS A 6 2.74 10.77 11.07
N ALA A 7 3.46 9.66 10.84
CA ALA A 7 4.93 9.66 10.82
C ALA A 7 5.52 10.39 9.60
N ARG A 8 4.80 10.43 8.48
CA ARG A 8 5.26 11.04 7.22
C ARG A 8 4.47 12.29 6.82
N ASN A 9 3.57 12.77 7.68
CA ASN A 9 2.69 13.92 7.42
C ASN A 9 1.92 13.83 6.08
N ILE A 10 1.55 12.61 5.68
CA ILE A 10 0.78 12.34 4.47
C ILE A 10 -0.66 12.01 4.83
N ALA A 11 -1.61 12.40 3.97
CA ALA A 11 -3.02 12.11 4.17
C ALA A 11 -3.27 10.60 4.25
N GLU A 12 -4.10 10.17 5.22
CA GLU A 12 -4.43 8.75 5.41
C GLU A 12 -5.08 8.13 4.15
N GLU A 13 -5.86 8.91 3.42
CA GLU A 13 -6.45 8.52 2.14
C GLU A 13 -5.39 8.16 1.09
N LYS A 14 -4.28 8.92 1.00
CA LYS A 14 -3.17 8.61 0.10
C LYS A 14 -2.51 7.29 0.47
N VAL A 15 -2.30 7.04 1.77
CA VAL A 15 -1.72 5.78 2.26
C VAL A 15 -2.63 4.59 1.91
N LEU A 16 -3.94 4.75 2.07
CA LEU A 16 -4.92 3.71 1.71
C LEU A 16 -4.96 3.45 0.20
N ASN A 17 -4.86 4.49 -0.62
CA ASN A 17 -4.80 4.35 -2.07
C ASN A 17 -3.51 3.63 -2.52
N LEU A 18 -2.36 4.00 -1.96
CA LEU A 18 -1.10 3.29 -2.22
C LEU A 18 -1.18 1.82 -1.82
N ILE A 19 -1.76 1.51 -0.66
CA ILE A 19 -1.97 0.12 -0.23
C ILE A 19 -2.82 -0.63 -1.26
N LYS A 20 -3.94 -0.06 -1.71
CA LYS A 20 -4.81 -0.70 -2.73
C LYS A 20 -4.10 -0.91 -4.07
N GLN A 21 -3.30 0.06 -4.52
CA GLN A 21 -2.54 -0.03 -5.77
C GLN A 21 -1.44 -1.09 -5.71
N ASN A 22 -0.85 -1.30 -4.53
CA ASN A 22 0.20 -2.29 -4.29
C ASN A 22 -0.32 -3.66 -3.84
N THR A 23 -1.63 -3.80 -3.66
CA THR A 23 -2.28 -5.08 -3.37
C THR A 23 -2.62 -5.75 -4.69
N VAL A 24 -1.95 -6.86 -4.96
CA VAL A 24 -2.25 -7.71 -6.10
C VAL A 24 -3.30 -8.74 -5.66
N ALA A 25 -4.47 -8.65 -6.29
CA ALA A 25 -5.55 -9.61 -6.09
C ALA A 25 -5.13 -11.01 -6.59
N PRO A 26 -5.62 -12.07 -5.96
CA PRO A 26 -5.35 -13.43 -6.40
C PRO A 26 -5.90 -13.67 -7.81
N LEU A 27 -5.16 -14.45 -8.60
CA LEU A 27 -5.56 -14.81 -9.97
C LEU A 27 -6.71 -15.83 -9.90
N PHE A 28 -7.81 -15.53 -10.62
CA PHE A 28 -8.94 -16.42 -10.90
C PHE A 28 -9.37 -17.32 -9.73
N GLY A 29 -10.00 -16.72 -8.71
CA GLY A 29 -10.96 -17.35 -7.78
C GLY A 29 -10.52 -18.53 -6.89
N CYS A 30 -9.36 -19.14 -7.17
CA CYS A 30 -8.90 -20.38 -6.55
C CYS A 30 -7.37 -20.42 -6.35
N LEU A 31 -6.60 -19.46 -6.89
CA LEU A 31 -5.14 -19.50 -6.87
C LEU A 31 -4.54 -18.32 -6.09
N GLY A 32 -4.37 -18.55 -4.79
CA GLY A 32 -3.50 -17.76 -3.90
C GLY A 32 -4.22 -16.79 -2.97
N THR A 33 -3.48 -16.30 -1.97
CA THR A 33 -3.91 -15.21 -1.08
C THR A 33 -3.56 -13.86 -1.71
N GLU A 34 -4.25 -12.80 -1.29
CA GLU A 34 -3.85 -11.42 -1.60
C GLU A 34 -2.38 -11.20 -1.23
N LYS A 35 -1.61 -10.61 -2.15
CA LYS A 35 -0.20 -10.29 -1.93
C LYS A 35 -0.02 -8.79 -1.99
N ILE A 36 0.65 -8.25 -0.99
CA ILE A 36 1.02 -6.84 -0.94
C ILE A 36 2.55 -6.71 -1.06
N ASN A 37 3.00 -5.89 -2.01
CA ASN A 37 4.43 -5.59 -2.14
C ASN A 37 4.82 -4.45 -1.20
N VAL A 38 5.30 -4.81 0.00
CA VAL A 38 5.70 -3.84 1.03
C VAL A 38 6.93 -3.01 0.65
N LEU A 39 7.83 -3.55 -0.19
CA LEU A 39 9.02 -2.82 -0.65
C LEU A 39 8.61 -1.70 -1.61
N HIS A 40 7.74 -2.03 -2.57
CA HIS A 40 7.22 -1.05 -3.51
C HIS A 40 6.40 0.03 -2.79
N LEU A 41 5.53 -0.37 -1.86
CA LEU A 41 4.76 0.56 -1.02
C LEU A 41 5.67 1.54 -0.27
N ASN A 42 6.78 1.08 0.31
CA ASN A 42 7.72 1.97 1.00
C ASN A 42 8.41 2.96 0.05
N ILE A 43 8.79 2.52 -1.15
CA ILE A 43 9.41 3.41 -2.16
C ILE A 43 8.42 4.49 -2.59
N GLU A 44 7.15 4.15 -2.80
CA GLU A 44 6.12 5.14 -3.15
C GLU A 44 5.80 6.10 -2.01
N LEU A 45 5.80 5.60 -0.77
CA LEU A 45 5.68 6.45 0.42
C LEU A 45 6.87 7.41 0.56
N ASP A 46 8.08 6.98 0.21
CA ASP A 46 9.27 7.83 0.22
C ASP A 46 9.25 8.89 -0.90
N LYS A 47 8.63 8.61 -2.06
CA LYS A 47 8.45 9.59 -3.16
C LYS A 47 7.44 10.70 -2.85
N LEU A 48 6.58 10.51 -1.85
CA LEU A 48 5.58 11.49 -1.44
C LEU A 48 6.07 12.46 -0.35
N ASN A 49 7.27 12.23 0.19
CA ASN A 49 7.95 13.12 1.13
C ASN A 49 8.62 14.29 0.41
#